data_AF-A0A7J4Q4E6-F1
#
_entry.id   AF-A0A7J4Q4E6-F1
#
_cell.length_a   1.000
_cell.length_b   1.000
_cell.length_c   1.000
_cell.angle_alpha   90.00
_cell.angle_beta   90.00
_cell.angle_gamma   90.00
#
_symmetry.space_group_name_H-M   'P 1'
#
loop_
_entity.id
_entity.type
_entity.pdbx_description
1 polymer ?
#
loop_
_entity_poly.entity_id
_entity_poly.type
_entity_poly.pdbx_seq_one_letter_code
_entity_poly.pdbx_strand_id
1 'polypeptide(L)'
;RLVFRSEEEEARAEHMVGDDLTRLWEAHDLCKSEDAIFAASGVCDGYLPGAILGDVTTTTFSEVIDVQSGTVRRIETTRNL
;
A
#
# COMPACT_ATOMS: atom_id res chain seq x y z
N ARG A 1 -6.09 -3.57 14.26
CA ARG A 1 -6.93 -3.02 15.36
C ARG A 1 -7.09 -1.53 15.12
N LEU A 2 -8.29 -0.99 15.28
CA LEU A 2 -8.52 0.44 15.20
C LEU A 2 -7.97 1.14 16.45
N VAL A 3 -7.51 2.38 16.31
CA VAL A 3 -7.04 3.22 17.42
C VAL A 3 -7.71 4.58 17.27
N PHE A 4 -8.46 4.97 18.28
CA PHE A 4 -9.21 6.23 18.29
C PHE A 4 -8.44 7.28 19.09
N ARG A 5 -8.47 8.52 18.62
CA ARG A 5 -7.80 9.67 19.27
C ARG A 5 -8.80 10.56 20.00
N SER A 6 -10.09 10.37 19.77
CA SER A 6 -11.20 11.07 20.43
C SER A 6 -12.48 10.24 20.42
N GLU A 7 -13.42 10.59 21.30
CA GLU A 7 -14.77 10.01 21.35
C GLU A 7 -15.54 10.25 20.04
N GLU A 8 -15.29 11.38 19.37
CA GLU A 8 -15.90 11.70 18.07
C GLU A 8 -15.42 10.75 16.96
N GLU A 9 -14.14 10.33 17.00
CA GLU A 9 -13.61 9.36 16.04
C GLU A 9 -14.19 7.96 16.28
N GLU A 10 -14.36 7.57 17.55
CA GLU A 10 -14.97 6.30 17.94
C GLU A 10 -16.45 6.25 17.53
N ALA A 11 -17.24 7.27 17.85
CA ALA A 11 -18.65 7.36 17.44
C ALA A 11 -18.82 7.33 15.91
N ARG A 12 -17.92 7.95 15.15
CA ARG A 12 -17.92 7.85 13.68
C ARG A 12 -17.59 6.44 13.22
N ALA A 13 -16.65 5.76 13.87
CA ALA A 13 -16.28 4.39 13.54
C ALA A 13 -17.42 3.41 13.81
N GLU A 14 -18.17 3.57 14.91
CA GLU A 14 -19.36 2.73 15.21
C GLU A 14 -20.33 2.70 14.03
N HIS A 15 -20.61 3.89 13.47
CA HIS A 15 -21.50 4.01 12.32
C HIS A 15 -20.89 3.49 11.02
N MET A 16 -19.58 3.67 10.80
CA MET A 16 -18.92 3.27 9.54
C MET A 16 -18.65 1.77 9.45
N VAL A 17 -18.25 1.16 10.56
CA VAL A 17 -17.88 -0.25 10.61
C VAL A 17 -19.12 -1.11 10.78
N GLY A 18 -20.08 -0.69 11.62
CA GLY A 18 -21.31 -1.45 11.88
C GLY A 18 -21.07 -2.84 12.50
N ASP A 19 -19.91 -3.03 13.14
CA ASP A 19 -19.43 -4.28 13.73
C ASP A 19 -18.52 -3.95 14.94
N ASP A 20 -17.99 -4.97 15.62
CA ASP A 20 -17.06 -4.84 16.75
C ASP A 20 -15.82 -4.01 16.39
N LEU A 21 -15.74 -2.79 16.94
CA LEU A 21 -14.62 -1.87 16.76
C LEU A 21 -13.30 -2.38 17.36
N THR A 22 -13.38 -3.27 18.35
CA THR A 22 -12.21 -3.82 19.07
C THR A 22 -11.59 -5.01 18.36
N ARG A 23 -12.26 -5.52 17.32
CA ARG A 23 -11.84 -6.68 16.55
C ARG A 23 -10.40 -6.56 16.04
N LEU A 24 -9.70 -7.69 16.08
CA LEU A 24 -8.45 -7.89 15.36
C LEU A 24 -8.75 -8.27 13.92
N TRP A 25 -8.42 -7.36 13.01
CA TRP A 25 -8.56 -7.56 11.56
C TRP A 25 -7.32 -8.25 11.03
N GLU A 26 -7.50 -9.40 10.40
CA GLU A 26 -6.43 -10.08 9.67
C GLU A 26 -6.24 -9.46 8.28
N ALA A 27 -5.13 -9.79 7.61
CA ALA A 27 -4.85 -9.25 6.26
C ALA A 27 -5.98 -9.58 5.28
N HIS A 28 -6.55 -10.78 5.36
CA HIS A 28 -7.66 -11.24 4.53
C HIS A 28 -8.99 -10.51 4.86
N ASP A 29 -9.14 -9.98 6.07
CA ASP A 29 -10.31 -9.18 6.41
C ASP A 29 -10.25 -7.78 5.79
N LEU A 30 -9.03 -7.23 5.65
CA LEU A 30 -8.75 -5.91 5.10
C LEU A 30 -8.70 -5.91 3.57
N CYS A 31 -8.22 -7.00 2.97
CA CYS A 31 -8.20 -7.23 1.54
C CYS A 31 -8.80 -8.61 1.24
N LYS A 32 -10.09 -8.64 0.91
CA LYS A 32 -10.87 -9.88 0.68
C LYS A 32 -10.78 -10.41 -0.76
N SER A 33 -10.14 -9.67 -1.66
CA SER A 33 -10.06 -10.06 -3.07
C SER A 33 -8.95 -11.07 -3.28
N GLU A 34 -9.26 -12.18 -3.92
CA GLU A 34 -8.27 -13.21 -4.31
C GLU A 34 -7.47 -12.79 -5.56
N ASP A 35 -7.87 -11.69 -6.21
CA ASP A 35 -7.25 -11.12 -7.42
C ASP A 35 -6.71 -9.70 -7.22
N ALA A 36 -6.39 -9.35 -5.97
CA ALA A 36 -5.82 -8.05 -5.65
C ALA A 36 -4.46 -7.82 -6.31
N ILE A 37 -4.19 -6.56 -6.68
CA ILE A 37 -2.88 -6.10 -7.14
C ILE A 37 -2.34 -5.09 -6.13
N PHE A 38 -1.09 -5.25 -5.74
CA PHE A 38 -0.33 -4.25 -5.00
C PHE A 38 0.74 -3.66 -5.92
N ALA A 39 0.89 -2.34 -5.90
CA ALA A 39 1.94 -1.64 -6.63
C ALA A 39 2.52 -0.52 -5.76
N ALA A 40 3.83 -0.46 -5.68
CA ALA A 40 4.56 0.58 -4.96
C ALA A 40 5.77 1.06 -5.75
N SER A 41 6.17 2.31 -5.54
CA SER A 41 7.41 2.87 -6.08
C SER A 41 8.17 3.58 -4.97
N GLY A 42 9.50 3.43 -4.95
CA GLY A 42 10.35 4.16 -4.03
C GLY A 42 10.40 5.65 -4.36
N VAL A 43 10.31 6.48 -3.32
CA VAL A 43 10.47 7.94 -3.41
C VAL A 43 11.84 8.32 -2.87
N CYS A 44 12.15 7.89 -1.63
CA CYS A 44 13.48 7.94 -1.02
C CYS A 44 13.97 6.51 -0.76
N ASP A 45 15.27 6.36 -0.52
CA ASP A 45 15.87 5.06 -0.22
C ASP A 45 15.25 4.41 1.02
N GLY A 46 14.84 3.15 0.87
CA GLY A 46 14.26 2.32 1.91
C GLY A 46 14.16 0.88 1.44
N TYR A 47 12.98 0.26 1.60
CA TYR A 47 12.72 -1.07 1.05
C TYR A 47 12.89 -1.12 -0.47
N LEU A 48 12.42 -0.07 -1.16
CA LEU A 48 12.72 0.20 -2.57
C LEU A 48 13.73 1.36 -2.64
N PRO A 49 14.62 1.38 -3.65
CA PRO A 49 15.47 2.53 -3.90
C PRO A 49 14.63 3.78 -4.21
N GLY A 50 15.15 4.95 -3.81
CA GLY A 50 14.54 6.23 -4.14
C GLY A 50 14.57 6.52 -5.63
N ALA A 51 13.72 7.45 -6.06
CA ALA A 51 13.77 7.92 -7.45
C ALA A 51 15.09 8.67 -7.70
N ILE A 52 15.71 8.41 -8.85
CA ILE A 52 16.94 9.09 -9.27
C ILE A 52 16.56 10.12 -10.34
N LEU A 53 16.88 11.38 -10.07
CA LEU A 53 16.80 12.47 -11.05
C LEU A 53 18.21 12.74 -11.59
N GLY A 54 18.43 12.42 -12.86
CA GLY A 54 19.62 12.83 -13.60
C GLY A 54 19.34 14.09 -14.44
N ASP A 55 20.35 14.58 -15.15
CA ASP A 55 20.25 15.82 -15.92
C ASP A 55 19.25 15.74 -17.09
N VAL A 56 19.13 14.56 -17.71
CA VAL A 56 18.27 14.31 -18.88
C VAL A 56 17.39 13.08 -18.73
N THR A 57 17.45 12.40 -17.57
CA THR A 57 16.66 11.19 -17.31
C THR A 57 16.12 11.15 -15.89
N THR A 58 15.07 10.36 -15.71
CA THR A 58 14.54 9.93 -14.41
C THR A 58 14.53 8.42 -14.36
N THR A 59 14.95 7.84 -13.23
CA THR A 59 14.84 6.40 -12.98
C THR A 59 13.97 6.16 -11.75
N THR A 60 12.97 5.30 -11.89
CA THR A 60 12.10 4.85 -10.79
C THR A 60 12.24 3.36 -10.55
N PHE A 61 12.05 2.96 -9.30
CA PHE A 61 12.12 1.58 -8.86
C PHE A 61 10.81 1.20 -8.21
N SER A 62 10.14 0.21 -8.76
CA SER A 62 8.79 -0.20 -8.37
C SER A 62 8.72 -1.69 -8.08
N GLU A 63 7.77 -2.09 -7.25
CA GLU A 63 7.40 -3.49 -7.03
C GLU A 63 5.91 -3.67 -7.26
N VAL A 64 5.56 -4.70 -8.03
CA VAL A 64 4.18 -5.10 -8.31
C VAL A 64 3.99 -6.52 -7.80
N ILE A 65 2.95 -6.72 -7.00
CA ILE A 65 2.51 -8.03 -6.52
C ILE A 65 1.13 -8.29 -7.13
N ASP A 66 1.01 -9.42 -7.80
CA ASP A 66 -0.26 -9.94 -8.29
C ASP A 66 -0.65 -11.14 -7.44
N VAL A 67 -1.70 -10.99 -6.64
CA VAL A 67 -2.16 -12.02 -5.71
C VAL A 67 -2.72 -13.22 -6.46
N GLN A 68 -3.43 -12.99 -7.57
CA GLN A 68 -4.05 -14.07 -8.34
C GLN A 68 -2.99 -15.03 -8.90
N SER A 69 -1.89 -14.48 -9.43
CA SER A 69 -0.79 -15.27 -9.97
C SER A 69 0.28 -15.63 -8.93
N GLY A 70 0.24 -15.03 -7.74
CA GLY A 70 1.27 -15.17 -6.71
C GLY A 70 2.63 -14.58 -7.11
N THR A 71 2.65 -13.67 -8.08
CA THR A 71 3.91 -13.14 -8.64
C THR A 71 4.33 -11.84 -7.95
N VAL A 72 5.64 -11.70 -7.74
CA VAL A 72 6.27 -10.47 -7.27
C VAL A 72 7.28 -10.02 -8.32
N ARG A 73 7.14 -8.79 -8.81
CA ARG A 73 7.98 -8.23 -9.86
C ARG A 73 8.57 -6.90 -9.42
N ARG A 74 9.89 -6.80 -9.43
CA ARG A 74 10.59 -5.51 -9.33
C ARG A 74 10.84 -4.96 -10.72
N ILE A 75 10.55 -3.68 -10.90
CA ILE A 75 10.58 -2.98 -12.17
C ILE A 75 11.43 -1.73 -11.99
N GLU A 76 12.50 -1.62 -12.76
CA GLU A 76 13.28 -0.41 -12.91
C GLU A 76 12.90 0.24 -14.24
N THR A 77 12.59 1.53 -14.23
CA THR A 77 12.20 2.26 -15.43
C THR A 77 12.98 3.55 -15.53
N THR A 78 13.77 3.69 -16.59
CA THR A 78 14.43 4.95 -16.96
C THR A 78 13.64 5.64 -18.08
N ARG A 79 13.35 6.93 -17.90
CA ARG A 79 12.68 7.79 -18.88
C ARG A 79 13.52 9.04 -19.13
N ASN A 80 13.52 9.53 -20.36
CA ASN A 80 14.06 10.86 -20.64
C ASN A 80 13.16 11.93 -20.00
N LEU A 81 13.77 13.03 -19.54
CA LEU A 81 13.06 14.23 -19.10
C LEU A 81 12.40 14.98 -20.26
#